data_AF-A0A7V2V0M2-F1
#
_entry.id   AF-A0A7V2V0M2-F1
#
_cell.length_a   1.000
_cell.length_b   1.000
_cell.length_c   1.000
_cell.angle_alpha   90.00
_cell.angle_beta   90.00
_cell.angle_gamma   90.00
#
_symmetry.space_group_name_H-M   'P 1'
#
loop_
_entity.id
_entity.type
_entity.pdbx_description
1 polymer ?
#
loop_
_entity_poly.entity_id
_entity_poly.type
_entity_poly.pdbx_seq_one_letter_code
_entity_poly.pdbx_strand_id
1 'polypeptide(L)' 'MSGADGNDAILVGALRDFLAFWERTAAVWRDSARARFEAEVLRELVDAIHAAAASTGQIEQLLSRIRRECS' A
#
# COMPACT_ATOMS: atom_id res chain seq x y z
N MET A 1 13.71 -5.97 19.94
CA MET A 1 12.51 -5.22 19.49
C MET A 1 12.91 -4.50 18.22
N SER A 2 12.63 -5.08 17.06
CA SER A 2 13.08 -4.55 15.77
C SER A 2 12.28 -3.29 15.43
N GLY A 3 12.92 -2.14 15.55
CA GLY A 3 12.42 -0.90 14.97
C GLY A 3 12.71 -0.87 13.48
N ALA A 4 11.84 -0.18 12.74
CA ALA A 4 11.82 0.00 11.28
C ALA A 4 11.04 -1.07 10.51
N ASP A 5 9.73 -1.16 10.76
CA ASP A 5 8.84 -1.27 9.61
C ASP A 5 8.88 0.11 8.93
N GLY A 6 9.46 0.20 7.73
CA GLY A 6 9.48 1.44 6.95
C GLY A 6 8.06 1.93 6.67
N ASN A 7 7.88 3.23 6.47
CA ASN A 7 6.55 3.79 6.24
C ASN A 7 5.89 3.20 4.96
N ASP A 8 6.70 2.72 4.02
CA ASP A 8 6.28 1.93 2.87
C ASP A 8 5.67 0.56 3.28
N ALA A 9 6.27 -0.13 4.24
CA ALA A 9 5.78 -1.40 4.77
C ALA A 9 4.43 -1.23 5.48
N ILE A 10 4.20 -0.10 6.14
CA ILE A 10 2.91 0.23 6.76
C ILE A 10 1.81 0.36 5.69
N LEU A 11 2.08 1.09 4.62
CA LEU A 11 1.12 1.29 3.51
C LEU A 11 0.79 -0.03 2.80
N VAL A 12 1.81 -0.83 2.48
CA VAL A 12 1.61 -2.14 1.84
C VAL A 12 0.89 -3.12 2.78
N GLY A 13 1.20 -3.09 4.08
CA GLY A 13 0.51 -3.89 5.10
C GLY A 13 -0.98 -3.56 5.18
N ALA A 14 -1.31 -2.27 5.24
CA ALA A 14 -2.70 -1.80 5.27
C ALA A 14 -3.48 -2.20 4.00
N LEU A 15 -2.86 -2.11 2.82
CA LEU A 15 -3.47 -2.57 1.57
C LEU A 15 -3.74 -4.08 1.60
N ARG A 16 -2.79 -4.89 2.07
CA ARG A 16 -2.96 -6.34 2.17
C ARG A 16 -4.14 -6.69 3.09
N ASP A 17 -4.23 -6.05 4.24
CA ASP A 17 -5.31 -6.30 5.20
C ASP A 17 -6.67 -5.90 4.62
N PHE A 18 -6.72 -4.78 3.90
CA PHE A 18 -7.91 -4.36 3.16
C PHE A 18 -8.32 -5.36 2.08
N LEU A 19 -7.38 -5.85 1.26
CA LEU A 19 -7.67 -6.85 0.22
C LEU A 19 -8.19 -8.16 0.82
N ALA A 20 -7.63 -8.60 1.94
CA ALA A 20 -8.12 -9.78 2.66
C ALA A 20 -9.54 -9.57 3.21
N PHE A 21 -9.88 -8.35 3.63
CA PHE A 21 -11.26 -8.00 3.99
C PHE A 21 -12.17 -7.95 2.77
N TRP A 22 -11.71 -7.36 1.66
CA TRP A 22 -12.47 -7.26 0.42
C TRP A 22 -12.86 -8.63 -0.10
N GLU A 23 -11.97 -9.61 -0.16
CA GLU A 23 -12.28 -10.98 -0.60
C GLU A 23 -13.47 -11.59 0.15
N ARG A 24 -13.57 -11.35 1.47
CA ARG A 24 -14.71 -11.82 2.28
C ARG A 24 -16.01 -11.10 1.91
N THR A 25 -15.93 -9.79 1.69
CA THR A 25 -17.09 -8.96 1.32
C THR A 25 -17.55 -9.24 -0.12
N ALA A 26 -16.62 -9.44 -1.05
CA ALA A 26 -16.87 -9.70 -2.45
C ALA A 26 -17.51 -11.08 -2.69
N ALA A 27 -17.36 -12.02 -1.76
CA ALA A 27 -18.00 -13.34 -1.83
C ALA A 27 -19.54 -13.28 -1.91
N VAL A 28 -20.15 -12.23 -1.33
CA VAL A 28 -21.61 -12.02 -1.36
C VAL A 28 -22.06 -11.07 -2.47
N TRP A 29 -21.12 -10.37 -3.13
CA TRP A 29 -21.41 -9.56 -4.31
C TRP A 29 -21.17 -10.38 -5.60
N ARG A 30 -22.25 -10.76 -6.28
CA ARG A 30 -22.21 -11.59 -7.50
C ARG A 30 -22.63 -10.84 -8.76
N ASP A 31 -22.64 -9.53 -8.71
CA ASP A 31 -23.22 -8.68 -9.75
C ASP A 31 -22.18 -7.79 -10.44
N SER A 32 -22.67 -6.99 -11.38
CA SER A 32 -21.89 -5.98 -12.09
C SER A 32 -21.32 -4.89 -11.17
N ALA A 33 -21.88 -4.70 -9.97
CA ALA A 33 -21.38 -3.71 -9.03
C ALA A 33 -20.02 -4.12 -8.46
N ARG A 34 -19.80 -5.43 -8.22
CA ARG A 34 -18.48 -5.97 -7.88
C ARG A 34 -17.44 -5.67 -8.96
N ALA A 35 -17.73 -6.08 -10.19
CA ALA A 35 -16.79 -5.93 -11.29
C ALA A 35 -16.42 -4.46 -11.52
N ARG A 36 -17.39 -3.56 -11.40
CA ARG A 36 -17.18 -2.12 -11.50
C ARG A 36 -16.31 -1.59 -10.37
N PHE A 37 -16.60 -1.95 -9.12
CA PHE A 37 -15.81 -1.52 -7.98
C PHE A 37 -14.36 -1.99 -8.08
N GLU A 38 -14.13 -3.25 -8.46
CA GLU A 38 -12.79 -3.80 -8.65
C GLU A 38 -12.01 -3.08 -9.75
N ALA A 39 -12.67 -2.79 -10.89
CA ALA A 39 -12.01 -2.16 -12.04
C ALA A 39 -11.76 -0.66 -11.89
N GLU A 40 -12.70 0.06 -11.28
CA GLU A 40 -12.67 1.53 -11.18
C GLU A 40 -12.03 2.02 -9.88
N VAL A 41 -12.32 1.36 -8.74
CA VAL A 41 -11.93 1.88 -7.42
C VAL A 41 -10.77 1.09 -6.84
N LEU A 42 -10.89 -0.23 -6.80
CA LEU A 42 -9.89 -1.07 -6.15
C LEU A 42 -8.54 -1.00 -6.87
N ARG A 43 -8.56 -1.07 -8.20
CA ARG A 43 -7.35 -0.95 -9.02
C ARG A 43 -6.65 0.40 -8.80
N GLU A 44 -7.40 1.50 -8.82
CA GLU A 44 -6.82 2.85 -8.58
C GLU A 44 -6.18 2.95 -7.20
N LEU A 45 -6.84 2.42 -6.17
CA LEU A 45 -6.31 2.41 -4.81
C LEU A 45 -5.01 1.59 -4.70
N VAL A 46 -4.98 0.40 -5.30
CA VAL A 46 -3.80 -0.48 -5.31
C VAL A 46 -2.62 0.23 -5.97
N ASP A 47 -2.85 0.83 -7.13
CA ASP A 47 -1.80 1.55 -7.88
C ASP A 47 -1.28 2.76 -7.09
N ALA A 48 -2.17 3.54 -6.49
CA ALA A 48 -1.81 4.70 -5.68
C ALA A 48 -0.99 4.32 -4.43
N ILE A 49 -1.35 3.24 -3.74
CA ILE A 49 -0.61 2.78 -2.55
C ILE A 49 0.77 2.27 -2.94
N HIS A 50 0.91 1.51 -4.02
CA HIS A 50 2.22 1.06 -4.49
C HIS A 50 3.12 2.25 -4.88
N ALA A 51 2.58 3.25 -5.57
CA ALA A 51 3.32 4.46 -5.92
C ALA A 51 3.78 5.23 -4.66
N ALA A 52 2.90 5.37 -3.67
CA ALA A 52 3.20 6.03 -2.40
C ALA A 52 4.26 5.27 -1.58
N ALA A 53 4.16 3.94 -1.51
CA ALA A 53 5.14 3.09 -0.83
C ALA A 53 6.52 3.22 -1.48
N ALA A 54 6.60 3.15 -2.82
CA ALA A 54 7.86 3.34 -3.54
C ALA A 54 8.49 4.72 -3.30
N SER A 55 7.67 5.78 -3.35
CA SER A 55 8.12 7.16 -3.09
C SER A 55 8.63 7.34 -1.66
N THR A 56 7.94 6.72 -0.70
CA THR A 56 8.32 6.75 0.72
C THR A 56 9.67 6.05 0.95
N GLY A 57 9.86 4.87 0.35
CA GLY A 57 11.15 4.17 0.40
C GLY A 57 12.30 4.97 -0.21
N GLN A 58 12.06 5.71 -1.30
CA GLN A 58 13.07 6.60 -1.89
C GLN A 58 13.43 7.75 -0.94
N ILE A 59 12.45 8.36 -0.27
CA ILE A 59 12.70 9.42 0.73
C ILE A 59 13.54 8.89 1.89
N GLU A 60 13.22 7.70 2.41
CA GLU A 60 13.99 7.08 3.51
C GLU A 60 15.45 6.80 3.11
N GLN A 61 15.69 6.40 1.86
CA GLN A 61 17.04 6.24 1.32
C GLN A 61 17.80 7.57 1.24
N LEU A 62 17.15 8.63 0.75
CA LEU A 62 17.75 9.97 0.68
C LEU A 62 18.09 10.52 2.07
N LEU A 63 17.17 10.40 3.03
CA LEU A 63 17.41 10.80 4.43
C LEU A 63 18.56 10.00 5.06
N SER A 64 18.61 8.69 4.80
CA SER A 64 19.69 7.82 5.28
C SER A 64 21.04 8.23 4.70
N ARG A 65 21.09 8.65 3.43
CA ARG A 65 22.29 9.16 2.79
C ARG A 65 22.73 10.48 3.40
N ILE A 66 21.83 11.46 3.54
CA ILE A 66 22.13 12.75 4.17
C ILE A 66 22.71 12.55 5.58
N ARG A 67 22.11 11.66 6.37
CA ARG A 67 22.59 11.37 7.73
C ARG A 67 24.02 10.81 7.75
N ARG A 68 24.42 10.03 6.74
CA ARG A 68 25.79 9.50 6.61
C ARG A 68 26.79 10.56 6.14
N GLU A 69 26.35 11.52 5.32
CA GLU A 69 27.22 12.60 4.83
C GLU A 69 27.41 13.70 5.89
N CYS A 70 26.46 13.87 6.82
CA CYS A 70 26.54 14.85 7.91
C CYS A 70 27.12 14.31 9.23
N SER A 71 27.49 13.03 9.29
CA SER A 71 28.12 12.37 10.45
C SER A 71 29.61 12.17 10.21
#